data_AF-A0A7X6T4Z4-F1
#
_entry.id   AF-A0A7X6T4Z4-F1
#
_cell.length_a   1.000
_cell.length_b   1.000
_cell.length_c   1.000
_cell.angle_alpha   90.00
_cell.angle_beta   90.00
_cell.angle_gamma   90.00
#
_symmetry.space_group_name_H-M   'P 1'
#
loop_
_entity.id
_entity.type
_entity.pdbx_description
1 polymer ?
#
loop_
_entity_poly.entity_id
_entity_poly.type
_entity_poly.pdbx_seq_one_letter_code
_entity_poly.pdbx_strand_id
1 'polypeptide(L)' 'MQTIIDFHDAIPHSELISVGIDEAGRGPLAGSVFAAAVILDPNNPIEGLMDSKKLSEKKRD' A
#
# COMPACT_ATOMS: atom_id res chain seq x y z
N MET A 1 5.18 -12.62 -0.91
CA MET A 1 4.87 -11.34 -1.60
C MET A 1 4.48 -11.60 -3.06
N GLN A 2 5.19 -12.46 -3.79
CA GLN A 2 4.79 -12.91 -5.14
C GLN A 2 3.40 -13.55 -5.19
N THR A 3 3.07 -14.43 -4.24
CA THR A 3 1.83 -15.23 -4.24
C THR A 3 0.53 -14.41 -4.12
N ILE A 4 0.56 -13.20 -3.56
CA ILE A 4 -0.64 -12.35 -3.40
C ILE A 4 -0.96 -11.59 -4.69
N ILE A 5 0.07 -11.24 -5.46
CA ILE A 5 -0.07 -10.55 -6.74
C ILE A 5 -0.65 -11.51 -7.79
N ASP A 6 -0.21 -12.77 -7.77
CA ASP A 6 -0.71 -13.81 -8.68
C ASP A 6 -2.23 -14.08 -8.50
N PHE A 7 -2.80 -13.86 -7.30
CA PHE A 7 -4.25 -13.98 -7.06
C PHE A 7 -5.05 -12.78 -7.58
N HIS A 8 -4.43 -11.60 -7.68
CA HIS A 8 -5.11 -10.38 -8.15
C HIS A 8 -5.28 -10.37 -9.67
N ASP A 9 -4.28 -10.85 -10.41
CA ASP A 9 -4.30 -10.90 -11.88
C ASP A 9 -5.11 -12.08 -12.44
N ALA A 10 -5.42 -13.09 -11.61
CA ALA A 10 -6.14 -14.30 -12.00
C ALA A 10 -7.67 -14.18 -11.89
N ILE A 11 -8.20 -13.11 -11.30
CA ILE A 11 -9.65 -12.94 -11.11
C ILE A 11 -10.16 -11.80 -12.01
N PRO A 12 -11.13 -12.05 -12.91
CA PRO A 12 -11.69 -11.01 -13.75
C PRO A 12 -12.24 -9.85 -12.90
N HIS A 13 -11.73 -8.65 -13.13
CA HIS A 13 -12.00 -7.41 -12.37
C HIS A 13 -13.44 -6.89 -12.45
N SER A 14 -14.41 -7.63 -13.01
CA SER A 14 -15.75 -7.10 -13.27
C SER A 14 -16.68 -7.08 -12.05
N GLU A 15 -16.38 -7.80 -10.96
CA GLU A 15 -17.25 -7.82 -9.75
C GLU A 15 -16.49 -7.75 -8.40
N LEU A 16 -15.15 -7.68 -8.40
CA LEU A 16 -14.38 -7.67 -7.15
C LEU A 16 -13.89 -6.28 -6.77
N ILE A 17 -14.18 -5.90 -5.52
CA ILE A 17 -13.63 -4.70 -4.90
C ILE A 17 -12.22 -5.02 -4.39
N SER A 18 -11.25 -4.25 -4.87
CA SER A 18 -9.86 -4.36 -4.44
C SER A 18 -9.60 -3.42 -3.27
N VAL A 19 -8.96 -3.93 -2.22
CA VAL A 19 -8.66 -3.19 -0.99
C VAL A 19 -7.15 -3.26 -0.74
N GLY A 20 -6.50 -2.10 -0.61
CA GLY A 20 -5.14 -2.01 -0.10
C GLY A 20 -5.15 -1.93 1.42
N ILE A 21 -4.26 -2.67 2.09
CA ILE A 21 -4.10 -2.65 3.55
C ILE A 21 -2.66 -2.32 3.92
N ASP A 22 -2.46 -1.57 5.01
CA ASP A 22 -1.12 -1.27 5.54
C ASP A 22 -1.18 -0.96 7.05
N GLU A 23 -0.05 -1.14 7.73
CA GLU A 23 0.11 -0.82 9.15
C GLU A 23 1.33 0.07 9.44
N ALA A 24 1.19 0.92 10.45
CA ALA A 24 2.25 1.77 10.95
C ALA A 24 2.47 1.54 12.46
N GLY A 25 3.74 1.58 12.87
CA GLY A 25 4.12 1.53 14.29
C GLY A 25 4.54 0.15 14.82
N ARG A 26 4.85 -0.84 13.96
CA ARG A 26 5.32 -2.17 14.43
C ARG A 26 6.75 -2.21 14.99
N GLY A 27 7.54 -1.15 14.78
CA GLY A 27 8.97 -1.10 15.09
C GLY A 27 9.36 -0.55 16.48
N PRO A 28 8.70 0.49 17.02
CA PRO A 28 9.02 1.05 18.33
C PRO A 28 8.81 0.07 19.50
N LEU A 29 9.57 0.27 20.60
CA LEU A 29 9.48 -0.54 21.83
C LEU A 29 8.14 -0.37 22.58
N ALA A 30 7.50 0.80 22.43
CA ALA A 30 6.20 1.11 23.00
C ALA A 30 5.45 2.08 22.09
N GLY A 31 4.12 2.03 22.15
CA GLY A 31 3.22 2.82 21.32
C GLY A 31 2.18 1.94 20.63
N SER A 32 1.09 2.56 20.18
CA SER A 32 0.02 1.86 19.46
C SER A 32 0.46 1.53 18.03
N VAL A 33 0.00 0.38 17.54
CA VAL A 33 0.02 0.04 16.13
C VAL A 33 -1.30 0.49 15.52
N PHE A 34 -1.25 1.15 14.37
CA PHE A 34 -2.42 1.54 13.61
C PHE A 34 -2.42 0.81 12.28
N ALA A 35 -3.59 0.35 11.84
CA ALA A 35 -3.79 -0.27 10.55
C ALA A 35 -4.91 0.45 9.79
N ALA A 36 -4.80 0.47 8.47
CA ALA A 36 -5.80 1.07 7.59
C ALA A 36 -6.11 0.14 6.40
N ALA A 37 -7.32 0.29 5.87
CA ALA A 37 -7.77 -0.36 4.66
C ALA A 37 -8.36 0.71 3.73
N VAL A 38 -7.97 0.70 2.46
CA VAL A 38 -8.35 1.72 1.47
C VAL A 38 -8.85 1.04 0.21
N ILE A 39 -10.04 1.45 -0.23
CA ILE A 39 -10.56 1.16 -1.57
C ILE A 39 -10.33 2.42 -2.39
N LEU A 40 -9.63 2.30 -3.52
CA LEU A 40 -9.41 3.40 -4.44
C LEU A 40 -10.48 3.38 -5.54
N ASP A 41 -10.93 4.56 -5.95
CA ASP A 41 -11.72 4.70 -7.17
C ASP A 41 -10.79 4.58 -8.38
N PRO A 42 -10.95 3.56 -9.24
CA PRO A 42 -10.10 3.39 -10.42
C PRO A 42 -10.25 4.53 -11.44
N ASN A 43 -11.35 5.27 -11.41
CA ASN A 43 -11.60 6.39 -12.32
C ASN A 43 -11.04 7.72 -11.80
N ASN A 44 -10.58 7.76 -10.53
CA ASN A 44 -10.04 8.96 -9.91
C ASN A 44 -8.70 8.64 -9.21
N PRO A 45 -7.63 8.43 -10.00
CA PRO A 45 -6.32 8.13 -9.43
C PRO A 45 -5.76 9.31 -8.64
N ILE A 46 -5.19 9.03 -7.47
CA ILE A 46 -4.53 10.03 -6.63
C ILE A 46 -3.10 10.24 -7.14
N GLU A 47 -2.78 11.46 -7.56
CA GLU A 47 -1.42 11.82 -8.00
C GLU A 47 -0.42 11.68 -6.84
N GLY A 48 0.75 11.09 -7.11
CA GLY A 48 1.81 10.93 -6.12
C GLY A 48 1.60 9.80 -5.09
N LEU A 49 0.52 9.02 -5.19
CA LEU A 49 0.20 7.94 -4.22
C LEU A 49 1.31 6.88 -4.09
N MET A 50 2.09 6.62 -5.15
CA MET A 50 3.19 5.64 -5.17
C MET A 50 4.55 6.19 -4.68
N ASP A 51 4.66 7.45 -4.26
CA ASP A 51 5.97 8.08 -4.01
C ASP A 51 6.57 7.84 -2.60
N SER A 52 6.20 6.75 -1.92
CA SER A 52 6.56 6.58 -0.51
C SER A 52 7.97 6.01 -0.25
N LYS A 53 8.79 5.69 -1.27
CA LYS A 53 10.17 5.17 -1.06
C LYS A 53 11.23 5.63 -2.08
N LYS A 54 11.11 6.82 -2.68
CA LYS A 54 12.19 7.46 -3.47
C LYS A 54 12.81 8.69 -2.80
N LEU A 55 12.76 8.80 -1.48
CA LEU A 55 13.80 9.54 -0.77
C LEU A 55 15.03 8.63 -0.69
N SER A 56 15.85 8.66 -1.75
CA SER A 56 17.25 8.22 -1.68
C SER A 56 17.88 8.80 -0.42
N GLU A 57 18.77 8.06 0.24
CA GLU A 57 19.60 8.50 1.37
C GLU A 57 20.51 9.70 1.00
N LYS A 58 19.94 10.85 0.60
CA LYS A 58 20.66 12.01 0.13
C LYS A 58 20.79 13.01 1.27
N LYS A 59 21.76 12.72 2.14
CA LYS A 59 22.78 13.64 2.69
C LYS A 59 23.44 13.01 3.92
N ARG A 60 24.42 12.14 3.68
CA ARG A 60 25.64 12.12 4.50
C ARG A 60 26.71 12.78 3.65
N ASP A 61 26.94 14.05 3.96
CA ASP A 61 28.20 14.79 3.96
C ASP A 61 27.90 16.25 4.35
#